data_AF-D3PNX6-F1
#
_entry.id   AF-D3PNX6-F1
#
_cell.length_a   1.000
_cell.length_b   1.000
_cell.length_c   1.000
_cell.angle_alpha   90.00
_cell.angle_beta   90.00
_cell.angle_gamma   90.00
#
_symmetry.space_group_name_H-M   'P 1'
#
loop_
_entity.id
_entity.type
_entity.pdbx_description
1 polymer ?
#
loop_
_entity_poly.entity_id
_entity_poly.type
_entity_poly.pdbx_seq_one_letter_code
_entity_poly.pdbx_strand_id
1 'polypeptide(L)'
;MPHRYPHLPAALLGLLEVGPWEGTSTELYIALEPYRVEPWPANPVSLSLWLKHHAEAHGIQVEAHHTGERRVLRLARVANGLKGASEPEHSGTIPPNTAAFWSFPTWGALREGLPEVFDAHPSEMTFTLAYRYPNWQSARVVKRFFLESEAAEDSLRYPQVCEVRIYPGEVDIATVWPMENRIEYAEL
;
A
#
# COMPACT_ATOMS: atom_id res chain seq x y z
N MET A 1 -13.99 20.04 -5.92
CA MET A 1 -13.21 20.71 -4.85
C MET A 1 -12.05 21.43 -5.51
N PRO A 2 -11.64 22.64 -5.07
CA PRO A 2 -10.48 23.32 -5.64
C PRO A 2 -9.25 22.41 -5.54
N HIS A 3 -8.49 22.29 -6.64
CA HIS A 3 -7.29 21.47 -6.67
C HIS A 3 -6.27 22.06 -5.69
N ARG A 4 -5.94 21.28 -4.65
CA ARG A 4 -5.01 21.71 -3.57
C ARG A 4 -3.65 22.17 -4.12
N TYR A 5 -3.21 21.62 -5.25
CA TYR A 5 -1.98 21.97 -5.97
C TYR A 5 -2.27 22.12 -7.47
N PRO A 6 -2.65 23.32 -7.96
CA PRO A 6 -3.12 23.52 -9.34
C PRO A 6 -2.00 23.49 -10.38
N HIS A 7 -0.75 23.79 -9.98
CA HIS A 7 0.40 23.82 -10.88
C HIS A 7 1.19 22.50 -10.94
N LEU A 8 0.96 21.61 -9.97
CA LEU A 8 1.63 20.32 -9.87
C LEU A 8 1.41 19.40 -11.10
N PRO A 9 0.20 19.31 -11.69
CA PRO A 9 0.01 18.57 -12.94
C PRO A 9 0.94 19.04 -14.06
N ALA A 10 1.05 20.36 -14.26
CA ALA A 10 1.87 20.95 -15.31
C ALA A 10 3.36 20.67 -15.08
N ALA A 11 3.82 20.79 -13.83
CA ALA A 11 5.21 20.47 -13.46
C ALA A 11 5.55 18.99 -13.73
N LEU A 12 4.67 18.07 -13.34
CA LEU A 12 4.84 16.64 -13.59
C LEU A 12 4.81 16.32 -15.09
N LEU A 13 3.88 16.91 -15.84
CA LEU A 13 3.83 16.72 -17.28
C LEU A 13 5.06 17.27 -17.99
N GLY A 14 5.61 18.40 -17.53
CA GLY A 14 6.88 18.97 -18.01
C GLY A 14 8.07 18.05 -17.73
N LEU A 15 8.17 17.49 -16.51
CA LEU A 15 9.17 16.48 -16.18
C LEU A 15 9.07 15.26 -17.10
N LEU A 16 7.86 14.86 -17.49
CA LEU A 16 7.60 13.71 -18.36
C LEU A 16 7.75 14.01 -19.87
N GLU A 17 8.14 15.23 -20.26
CA GLU A 17 8.44 15.56 -21.67
C GLU A 17 9.71 14.85 -22.16
N VAL A 18 10.69 14.68 -21.27
CA VAL A 18 11.94 13.99 -21.59
C VAL A 18 11.81 12.46 -21.60
N GLY A 19 10.68 11.93 -21.13
CA GLY A 19 10.38 10.50 -21.08
C GLY A 19 9.78 10.06 -19.74
N PRO A 20 9.53 8.75 -19.56
CA PRO A 20 9.13 8.18 -18.28
C PRO A 20 10.17 8.49 -17.19
N TRP A 21 9.68 8.70 -15.97
CA TRP A 21 10.51 8.98 -14.82
C TRP A 21 10.48 7.80 -13.83
N GLU A 22 11.61 7.45 -13.23
CA GLU A 22 11.72 6.41 -12.20
C GLU A 22 12.59 6.87 -11.03
N GLY A 23 12.14 6.59 -9.80
CA GLY A 23 12.89 6.90 -8.58
C GLY A 23 12.00 6.88 -7.34
N THR A 24 12.53 7.32 -6.21
CA THR A 24 11.80 7.43 -4.94
C THR A 24 10.93 8.68 -4.88
N SER A 25 9.94 8.71 -3.99
CA SER A 25 9.12 9.91 -3.74
C SER A 25 9.95 11.13 -3.36
N THR A 26 11.05 10.93 -2.63
CA THR A 26 12.02 11.97 -2.28
C THR A 26 12.78 12.49 -3.50
N GLU A 27 13.29 11.59 -4.35
CA GLU A 27 13.98 11.97 -5.59
C GLU A 27 13.04 12.71 -6.55
N LEU A 28 11.77 12.29 -6.63
CA LEU A 28 10.75 12.99 -7.42
C LEU A 28 10.49 14.40 -6.89
N TYR A 29 10.37 14.53 -5.57
CA TYR A 29 10.15 15.83 -4.93
C TYR A 29 11.31 16.79 -5.24
N ILE A 30 12.56 16.31 -5.14
CA ILE A 30 13.75 17.09 -5.49
C ILE A 30 13.77 17.45 -6.98
N ALA A 31 13.43 16.50 -7.86
CA ALA A 31 13.40 16.72 -9.31
C ALA A 31 12.35 17.75 -9.73
N LEU A 32 11.27 17.90 -8.96
CA LEU A 32 10.20 18.86 -9.22
C LEU A 32 10.42 20.24 -8.58
N GLU A 33 11.37 20.37 -7.65
CA GLU A 33 11.65 21.65 -6.96
C GLU A 33 11.92 22.83 -7.92
N PRO A 34 12.64 22.66 -9.06
CA PRO A 34 12.81 23.74 -10.04
C PRO A 34 11.51 24.25 -10.68
N TYR A 35 10.43 23.47 -10.63
CA TYR A 35 9.12 23.78 -11.22
C TYR A 35 8.11 24.25 -10.16
N ARG A 36 8.55 24.47 -8.92
CA ARG A 36 7.70 24.80 -7.79
C ARG A 36 6.97 26.12 -7.99
N VAL A 37 5.64 26.05 -7.94
CA VAL A 37 4.74 27.21 -7.87
C VAL A 37 3.70 26.94 -6.80
N GLU A 38 3.58 27.85 -5.84
CA GLU A 38 2.62 27.71 -4.74
C GLU A 38 1.17 27.80 -5.23
N PRO A 39 0.23 27.02 -4.65
CA PRO A 39 0.43 26.10 -3.54
C PRO A 39 1.10 24.77 -3.98
N TRP A 40 2.11 24.35 -3.22
CA TRP A 40 2.94 23.18 -3.49
C TRP A 40 2.84 22.10 -2.39
N PRO A 41 3.05 20.81 -2.69
CA PRO A 41 3.17 19.79 -1.65
C PRO A 41 4.26 20.15 -0.64
N ALA A 42 3.97 20.06 0.66
CA ALA A 42 4.92 20.44 1.70
C ALA A 42 6.10 19.45 1.86
N ASN A 43 5.95 18.22 1.38
CA ASN A 43 6.93 17.14 1.54
C ASN A 43 6.66 15.99 0.53
N PRO A 44 7.60 15.04 0.38
CA PRO A 44 7.44 13.87 -0.49
C PRO A 44 6.19 13.01 -0.20
N VAL A 45 5.72 13.00 1.05
CA VAL A 45 4.50 12.27 1.45
C VAL A 45 3.25 12.93 0.86
N SER A 46 3.15 14.26 0.97
CA SER A 46 2.05 15.05 0.39
C SER A 46 2.01 14.93 -1.13
N LEU A 47 3.19 14.87 -1.77
CA LEU A 47 3.31 14.60 -3.20
C LEU A 47 2.82 13.19 -3.54
N SER A 48 3.23 12.18 -2.79
CA SER A 48 2.81 10.78 -3.00
C SER A 48 1.30 10.59 -2.84
N LEU A 49 0.70 11.27 -1.85
CA LEU A 49 -0.75 11.27 -1.65
C LEU A 49 -1.48 11.94 -2.83
N TRP A 50 -0.97 13.08 -3.31
CA TRP A 50 -1.55 13.72 -4.48
C TRP A 50 -1.45 12.82 -5.72
N LEU A 51 -0.30 12.17 -5.94
CA LEU A 51 -0.11 11.25 -7.06
C LEU A 51 -1.11 10.09 -7.01
N LYS A 52 -1.30 9.48 -5.83
CA LYS A 52 -2.24 8.36 -5.61
C LYS A 52 -3.69 8.73 -5.95
N HIS A 53 -4.10 9.96 -5.66
CA HIS A 53 -5.51 10.36 -5.75
C HIS A 53 -5.87 11.21 -6.97
N HIS A 54 -4.89 11.83 -7.63
CA HIS A 54 -5.16 12.86 -8.64
C HIS A 54 -4.36 12.72 -9.94
N ALA A 55 -3.23 12.01 -9.96
CA ALA A 55 -2.37 11.95 -11.15
C ALA A 55 -3.08 11.44 -12.41
N GLU A 56 -3.89 10.38 -12.27
CA GLU A 56 -4.59 9.76 -13.40
C GLU A 56 -5.59 10.72 -14.05
N ALA A 57 -6.33 11.50 -13.24
CA ALA A 57 -7.25 12.53 -13.73
C ALA A 57 -6.55 13.65 -14.51
N HIS A 58 -5.21 13.74 -14.38
CA HIS A 58 -4.36 14.69 -15.09
C HIS A 58 -3.51 14.03 -16.19
N GLY A 59 -3.83 12.79 -16.60
CA GLY A 59 -3.15 12.10 -17.69
C GLY A 59 -1.75 11.60 -17.33
N ILE A 60 -1.48 11.39 -16.04
CA ILE A 60 -0.22 10.86 -15.52
C ILE A 60 -0.49 9.46 -14.97
N GLN A 61 0.13 8.46 -15.56
CA GLN A 61 0.17 7.10 -15.05
C GLN A 61 1.23 7.02 -13.96
N VAL A 62 0.89 6.40 -12.82
CA VAL A 62 1.78 6.22 -11.68
C VAL A 62 1.78 4.75 -11.30
N GLU A 63 2.96 4.14 -11.28
CA GLU A 63 3.17 2.79 -10.76
C GLU A 63 4.10 2.85 -9.56
N ALA A 64 3.76 2.15 -8.49
CA ALA A 64 4.63 2.01 -7.33
C ALA A 64 5.01 0.54 -7.19
N HIS A 65 6.30 0.24 -7.09
CA HIS A 65 6.80 -1.10 -6.81
C HIS A 65 7.87 -1.05 -5.72
N HIS A 66 8.13 -2.20 -5.10
CA HIS A 66 9.13 -2.33 -4.05
C HIS A 66 10.28 -3.20 -4.55
N THR A 67 11.52 -2.72 -4.42
CA THR A 67 12.72 -3.48 -4.87
C THR A 67 13.30 -4.38 -3.78
N GLY A 68 12.64 -4.49 -2.62
CA GLY A 68 13.15 -5.15 -1.41
C GLY A 68 13.93 -4.20 -0.49
N GLU A 69 14.61 -3.20 -1.06
CA GLU A 69 15.37 -2.19 -0.31
C GLU A 69 14.65 -0.85 -0.18
N ARG A 70 13.81 -0.49 -1.17
CA ARG A 70 13.10 0.78 -1.20
C ARG A 70 11.86 0.73 -2.08
N ARG A 71 10.94 1.65 -1.82
CA ARG A 71 9.80 1.93 -2.68
C ARG A 71 10.22 2.81 -3.85
N VAL A 72 9.94 2.35 -5.06
CA VAL A 72 10.22 3.04 -6.32
C VAL A 72 8.90 3.42 -6.98
N LEU A 73 8.85 4.62 -7.53
CA LEU A 73 7.76 5.17 -8.32
C LEU A 73 8.20 5.24 -9.79
N ARG A 74 7.31 4.83 -10.69
CA ARG A 74 7.41 5.07 -12.14
C ARG A 74 6.27 5.98 -12.56
N LEU A 75 6.60 7.02 -13.30
CA LEU A 75 5.65 7.99 -13.83
C LEU A 75 5.77 8.04 -15.36
N ALA A 76 4.62 8.08 -16.05
CA ALA A 76 4.56 8.28 -17.49
C ALA A 76 3.32 9.10 -17.88
N ARG A 77 3.36 9.75 -19.04
CA ARG A 77 2.14 10.31 -19.64
C ARG A 77 1.26 9.15 -20.13
N VAL A 78 -0.04 9.22 -19.88
CA VAL A 78 -1.01 8.20 -20.35
C VAL A 78 -0.92 8.00 -21.87
N ALA A 79 -0.74 9.07 -22.64
CA ALA A 79 -0.57 8.99 -24.10
C ALA A 79 0.72 8.28 -24.56
N ASN A 80 1.76 8.30 -23.72
CA ASN A 80 3.06 7.68 -23.95
C ASN A 80 3.26 6.46 -23.04
N GLY A 81 2.15 5.85 -22.57
CA GLY A 81 2.11 4.92 -21.44
C GLY A 81 3.21 3.88 -21.42
N LEU A 82 3.48 3.32 -20.23
CA LEU A 82 4.57 2.38 -19.97
C LEU A 82 4.44 1.10 -20.83
N LYS A 83 4.80 1.15 -22.11
CA LYS A 83 4.81 0.00 -23.02
C LYS A 83 6.01 -0.88 -22.65
N GLY A 84 5.76 -1.92 -21.87
CA GLY A 84 6.74 -2.98 -21.62
C GLY A 84 6.87 -3.44 -20.18
N ALA A 85 6.14 -2.86 -19.23
CA ALA A 85 5.91 -3.51 -17.94
C ALA A 85 4.54 -4.17 -18.03
N SER A 86 4.50 -5.50 -17.89
CA SER A 86 3.29 -6.25 -17.56
C SER A 86 2.46 -5.43 -16.58
N GLU A 87 1.15 -5.33 -16.80
CA GLU A 87 0.21 -4.72 -15.87
C GLU A 87 0.67 -4.96 -14.42
N PRO A 88 0.95 -3.91 -13.63
CA PRO A 88 0.96 -4.13 -12.21
C PRO A 88 -0.50 -4.43 -11.85
N GLU A 89 -0.76 -5.69 -11.51
CA GLU A 89 -2.04 -6.22 -10.99
C GLU A 89 -2.49 -5.52 -9.68
N HIS A 90 -2.17 -4.25 -9.44
CA HIS A 90 -2.33 -3.59 -8.15
C HIS A 90 -3.15 -2.29 -8.22
N SER A 91 -3.99 -2.12 -9.25
CA SER A 91 -5.18 -1.25 -9.18
C SER A 91 -6.50 -2.03 -9.27
N GLY A 92 -6.46 -3.36 -9.09
CA GLY A 92 -7.65 -4.07 -8.67
C GLY A 92 -7.91 -3.76 -7.21
N THR A 93 -9.17 -3.57 -6.82
CA THR A 93 -9.66 -4.07 -5.53
C THR A 93 -8.91 -5.38 -5.28
N ILE A 94 -7.93 -5.37 -4.36
CA ILE A 94 -7.11 -6.57 -4.11
C ILE A 94 -8.14 -7.67 -3.86
N PRO A 95 -8.18 -8.73 -4.68
CA PRO A 95 -8.98 -9.88 -4.35
C PRO A 95 -8.63 -10.22 -2.91
N PRO A 96 -9.61 -10.50 -2.03
CA PRO A 96 -9.33 -10.75 -0.62
C PRO A 96 -8.21 -11.78 -0.43
N ASN A 97 -7.98 -12.64 -1.43
CA ASN A 97 -6.92 -13.62 -1.48
C ASN A 97 -6.02 -13.40 -2.70
N THR A 98 -4.77 -13.03 -2.47
CA THR A 98 -3.69 -13.15 -3.47
C THR A 98 -2.73 -14.24 -3.02
N ALA A 99 -1.91 -14.79 -3.91
CA ALA A 99 -0.89 -15.78 -3.53
C ALA A 99 0.10 -15.26 -2.46
N ALA A 100 0.14 -13.94 -2.23
CA ALA A 100 0.98 -13.27 -1.24
C ALA A 100 0.35 -13.12 0.15
N PHE A 101 -0.98 -12.96 0.24
CA PHE A 101 -1.70 -12.85 1.51
C PHE A 101 -3.22 -12.99 1.36
N TRP A 102 -3.88 -13.33 2.46
CA TRP A 102 -5.32 -13.40 2.61
C TRP A 102 -5.78 -12.29 3.56
N SER A 103 -6.91 -11.65 3.27
CA SER A 103 -7.47 -10.56 4.06
C SER A 103 -8.92 -10.84 4.45
N PHE A 104 -9.22 -10.57 5.71
CA PHE A 104 -10.50 -10.82 6.34
C PHE A 104 -10.97 -9.57 7.08
N PRO A 105 -12.26 -9.22 7.02
CA PRO A 105 -12.79 -8.05 7.70
C PRO A 105 -12.87 -8.22 9.23
N THR A 106 -12.89 -9.46 9.73
CA THR A 106 -13.00 -9.78 11.16
C THR A 106 -12.27 -11.08 11.51
N TRP A 107 -12.04 -11.32 12.81
CA TRP A 107 -11.55 -12.60 13.32
C TRP A 107 -12.48 -13.78 13.01
N GLY A 108 -13.79 -13.55 12.99
CA GLY A 108 -14.78 -14.58 12.64
C GLY A 108 -14.64 -15.01 11.18
N ALA A 109 -14.55 -14.02 10.27
CA ALA A 109 -14.33 -14.27 8.85
C ALA A 109 -13.00 -14.98 8.58
N LEU A 110 -11.95 -14.65 9.34
CA LEU A 110 -10.69 -15.38 9.28
C LEU A 110 -10.91 -16.87 9.63
N ARG A 111 -11.56 -17.17 10.75
CA ARG A 111 -11.77 -18.57 11.18
C ARG A 111 -12.56 -19.38 10.16
N GLU A 112 -13.57 -18.78 9.55
CA GLU A 112 -14.34 -19.39 8.47
C GLU A 112 -13.49 -19.66 7.22
N GLY A 113 -12.53 -18.79 6.92
CA GLY A 113 -11.62 -18.92 5.76
C GLY A 113 -10.36 -19.75 5.98
N LEU A 114 -10.01 -20.12 7.22
CA LEU A 114 -8.81 -20.92 7.52
C LEU A 114 -8.69 -22.23 6.72
N PRO A 115 -9.76 -23.02 6.50
CA PRO A 115 -9.68 -24.23 5.67
C PRO A 115 -9.16 -23.93 4.25
N GLU A 116 -9.66 -22.87 3.62
CA GLU A 116 -9.24 -22.49 2.28
C GLU A 116 -7.78 -21.99 2.25
N VAL A 117 -7.36 -21.25 3.28
CA VAL A 117 -5.95 -20.83 3.47
C VAL A 117 -5.04 -22.06 3.54
N PHE A 118 -5.47 -23.07 4.29
CA PHE A 118 -4.74 -24.30 4.52
C PHE A 118 -4.65 -25.18 3.27
N ASP A 119 -5.71 -25.22 2.48
CA ASP A 119 -5.74 -25.93 1.20
C ASP A 119 -4.87 -25.25 0.15
N ALA A 120 -4.81 -23.91 0.16
CA ALA A 120 -3.94 -23.14 -0.73
C ALA A 120 -2.44 -23.28 -0.36
N HIS A 121 -2.14 -23.53 0.91
CA HIS A 121 -0.76 -23.62 1.42
C HIS A 121 -0.53 -24.89 2.24
N PRO A 122 -0.65 -26.10 1.67
CA PRO A 122 -0.68 -27.35 2.43
C PRO A 122 0.67 -27.68 3.13
N SER A 123 1.79 -27.21 2.57
CA SER A 123 3.13 -27.39 3.13
C SER A 123 3.54 -26.30 4.13
N GLU A 124 2.77 -25.22 4.24
CA GLU A 124 3.13 -24.08 5.07
C GLU A 124 2.83 -24.38 6.55
N MET A 125 3.87 -24.28 7.38
CA MET A 125 3.83 -24.61 8.80
C MET A 125 3.77 -23.37 9.68
N THR A 126 4.05 -22.21 9.11
CA THR A 126 4.14 -20.93 9.80
C THR A 126 3.44 -19.87 8.98
N PHE A 127 2.66 -19.02 9.63
CA PHE A 127 2.02 -17.87 9.00
C PHE A 127 2.28 -16.63 9.81
N THR A 128 2.34 -15.48 9.14
CA THR A 128 2.31 -14.19 9.83
C THR A 128 0.86 -13.73 9.89
N LEU A 129 0.35 -13.63 11.12
CA LEU A 129 -0.96 -13.09 11.43
C LEU A 129 -0.80 -11.61 11.73
N ALA A 130 -1.32 -10.77 10.85
CA ALA A 130 -1.31 -9.32 11.00
C ALA A 130 -2.74 -8.81 11.20
N TYR A 131 -2.92 -7.76 11.99
CA TYR A 131 -4.22 -7.17 12.21
C TYR A 131 -4.12 -5.67 12.47
N ARG A 132 -5.17 -4.95 12.06
CA ARG A 132 -5.18 -3.50 12.05
C ARG A 132 -6.41 -2.92 12.73
N TYR A 133 -6.16 -1.84 13.43
CA TYR A 133 -7.11 -0.88 13.97
C TYR A 133 -6.96 0.46 13.24
N PRO A 134 -7.88 1.42 13.43
CA PRO A 134 -7.81 2.71 12.74
C PRO A 134 -6.50 3.48 12.98
N ASN A 135 -5.85 3.27 14.13
CA ASN A 135 -4.69 4.03 14.60
C ASN A 135 -3.47 3.18 14.98
N TRP A 136 -3.57 1.84 14.92
CA TRP A 136 -2.41 0.97 15.14
C TRP A 136 -2.55 -0.33 14.36
N GLN A 137 -1.43 -1.03 14.14
CA GLN A 137 -1.42 -2.37 13.60
C GLN A 137 -0.42 -3.21 14.38
N SER A 138 -0.62 -4.52 14.35
CA SER A 138 0.26 -5.49 14.99
C SER A 138 0.35 -6.73 14.15
N ALA A 139 1.42 -7.48 14.36
CA ALA A 139 1.63 -8.74 13.70
C ALA A 139 2.43 -9.69 14.57
N ARG A 140 2.19 -10.98 14.37
CA ARG A 140 2.97 -12.04 14.98
C ARG A 140 3.05 -13.25 14.06
N VAL A 141 4.14 -13.99 14.22
CA VAL A 141 4.34 -15.28 13.58
C VAL A 141 3.64 -16.35 14.40
N VAL A 142 2.81 -17.17 13.75
CA VAL A 142 1.97 -18.21 14.35
C VAL A 142 2.18 -19.51 13.60
N LYS A 143 2.34 -20.62 14.32
CA LYS A 143 2.39 -21.94 13.67
C LYS A 143 0.99 -22.32 13.19
N ARG A 144 0.91 -23.01 12.05
CA ARG A 144 -0.34 -23.50 11.42
C ARG A 144 -1.33 -24.07 12.45
N PHE A 145 -0.84 -24.96 13.32
CA PHE A 145 -1.65 -25.67 14.32
C PHE A 145 -2.28 -24.77 15.40
N PHE A 146 -1.76 -23.54 15.58
CA PHE A 146 -2.25 -22.59 16.58
C PHE A 146 -3.12 -21.47 15.97
N LEU A 147 -3.21 -21.35 14.64
CA LEU A 147 -3.93 -20.23 14.03
C LEU A 147 -5.40 -20.15 14.43
N GLU A 148 -6.08 -21.29 14.51
CA GLU A 148 -7.48 -21.31 14.89
C GLU A 148 -7.69 -20.88 16.35
N SER A 149 -6.87 -21.42 17.28
CA SER A 149 -6.95 -21.05 18.69
C SER A 149 -6.58 -19.59 18.92
N GLU A 150 -5.53 -19.11 18.24
CA GLU A 150 -5.06 -17.73 18.33
C GLU A 150 -6.09 -16.75 17.77
N ALA A 151 -6.73 -17.08 16.64
CA ALA A 151 -7.82 -16.26 16.10
C ALA A 151 -9.05 -16.25 17.02
N ALA A 152 -9.34 -17.38 17.70
CA ALA A 152 -10.43 -17.44 18.67
C ALA A 152 -10.14 -16.59 19.92
N GLU A 153 -8.94 -16.68 20.49
CA GLU A 153 -8.52 -15.85 21.63
C GLU A 153 -8.48 -14.36 21.27
N ASP A 154 -7.93 -14.02 20.10
CA ASP A 154 -7.88 -12.64 19.63
C ASP A 154 -9.26 -12.07 19.31
N SER A 155 -10.21 -12.91 18.89
CA SER A 155 -11.60 -12.44 18.70
C SER A 155 -12.22 -11.90 19.99
N LEU A 156 -11.80 -12.42 21.15
CA LEU A 156 -12.22 -11.94 22.47
C LEU A 156 -11.39 -10.74 22.93
N ARG A 157 -10.08 -10.77 22.68
CA ARG A 157 -9.13 -9.74 23.14
C ARG A 157 -9.18 -8.46 22.31
N TYR A 158 -9.48 -8.61 21.02
CA TYR A 158 -9.35 -7.60 19.98
C TYR A 158 -10.59 -7.54 19.06
N PRO A 159 -11.82 -7.40 19.59
CA PRO A 159 -13.05 -7.51 18.79
C PRO A 159 -13.24 -6.38 17.76
N GLN A 160 -12.45 -5.30 17.84
CA GLN A 160 -12.68 -4.05 17.10
C GLN A 160 -11.70 -3.87 15.93
N VAL A 161 -11.11 -4.98 15.49
CA VAL A 161 -10.21 -5.02 14.34
C VAL A 161 -10.95 -4.59 13.07
N CYS A 162 -10.28 -3.80 12.22
CA CYS A 162 -10.82 -3.35 10.94
C CYS A 162 -10.43 -4.28 9.78
N GLU A 163 -9.29 -4.94 9.91
CA GLU A 163 -8.77 -5.86 8.90
C GLU A 163 -7.80 -6.85 9.57
N VAL A 164 -7.90 -8.12 9.23
CA VAL A 164 -6.99 -9.20 9.63
C VAL A 164 -6.39 -9.77 8.35
N ARG A 165 -5.06 -9.87 8.30
CA ARG A 165 -4.34 -10.48 7.19
C ARG A 165 -3.53 -11.68 7.63
N ILE A 166 -3.49 -12.68 6.77
CA ILE A 166 -2.60 -13.84 6.88
C ILE A 166 -1.63 -13.84 5.72
N TYR A 167 -0.35 -14.00 6.06
CA TYR A 167 0.72 -14.23 5.10
C TYR A 167 1.27 -15.65 5.30
N PRO A 168 1.49 -16.43 4.23
CA PRO A 168 2.26 -17.66 4.33
C PRO A 168 3.71 -17.33 4.71
N GLY A 169 4.25 -18.02 5.71
CA GLY A 169 5.60 -17.81 6.21
C GLY A 169 5.76 -16.59 7.12
N GLU A 170 7.02 -16.27 7.42
CA GLU A 170 7.42 -15.10 8.19
C GLU A 170 7.58 -13.89 7.28
N VAL A 171 6.85 -12.81 7.58
CA VAL A 171 6.84 -11.60 6.75
C VAL A 171 6.96 -10.36 7.62
N ASP A 172 7.82 -9.42 7.20
CA ASP A 172 7.90 -8.10 7.81
C ASP A 172 6.71 -7.23 7.38
N ILE A 173 5.75 -7.08 8.30
CA ILE A 173 4.50 -6.36 8.07
C ILE A 173 4.72 -4.86 7.90
N ALA A 174 5.80 -4.28 8.45
CA ALA A 174 6.12 -2.87 8.21
C ALA A 174 6.43 -2.61 6.72
N THR A 175 6.98 -3.62 6.04
CA THR A 175 7.35 -3.56 4.62
C THR A 175 6.15 -3.88 3.71
N VAL A 176 5.37 -4.91 4.02
CA VAL A 176 4.28 -5.38 3.12
C VAL A 176 2.91 -4.75 3.41
N TRP A 177 2.72 -4.17 4.59
CA TRP A 177 1.46 -3.54 4.99
C TRP A 177 1.72 -2.32 5.89
N PRO A 178 2.39 -1.27 5.38
CA PRO A 178 2.72 -0.10 6.19
C PRO A 178 1.45 0.59 6.71
N MET A 179 1.52 1.10 7.95
CA MET A 179 0.53 2.08 8.42
C MET A 179 0.74 3.39 7.67
N GLU A 180 -0.32 3.94 7.10
CA GLU A 180 -0.30 5.35 6.75
C GLU A 180 -0.17 6.11 8.07
N ASN A 181 0.98 6.77 8.31
CA ASN A 181 1.19 7.62 9.48
C ASN A 181 0.10 8.69 9.52
N ARG A 182 -1.01 8.44 10.24
CA ARG A 182 -1.86 9.50 10.74
C ARG A 182 -1.12 10.14 11.90
N ILE A 183 -0.26 11.09 11.58
CA ILE A 183 0.14 12.11 12.56
C ILE A 183 -1.09 13.01 12.73
N GLU A 184 -2.04 12.59 13.55
CA GLU A 184 -3.00 13.50 14.16
C GLU A 184 -2.27 14.13 15.35
N TYR A 185 -1.66 15.29 15.15
CA TYR A 185 -1.41 16.19 16.27
C TYR A 185 -2.78 16.64 16.78
N ALA A 186 -3.26 16.01 17.85
CA ALA A 186 -4.24 16.65 18.72
C ALA A 186 -3.47 17.70 19.52
N GLU A 187 -3.61 18.97 19.13
CA GLU A 187 -3.19 20.09 19.96
C GLU A 187 -4.01 20.08 21.26
N LEU A 188 -3.32 20.06 22.40
CA LEU A 188 -3.76 20.62 23.67
C LEU A 188 -2.73 21.66 24.11
#